data_AF-A0A959EWA8-F1
#
_entry.id   AF-A0A959EWA8-F1
#
_cell.length_a   1.000
_cell.length_b   1.000
_cell.length_c   1.000
_cell.angle_alpha   90.00
_cell.angle_beta   90.00
_cell.angle_gamma   90.00
#
_symmetry.space_group_name_H-M   'P 1'
#
loop_
_entity.id
_entity.type
_entity.pdbx_description
1 polymer ?
#
loop_
_entity_poly.entity_id
_entity_poly.type
_entity_poly.pdbx_seq_one_letter_code
_entity_poly.pdbx_strand_id
1 'polypeptide(L)' 'NVNIGTSGAEIGGAFGGEKETGGGRESGSDAWKAYMRRQTNTINYSKEIPLAQGIKFDF' A
#
# COMPACT_ATOMS: atom_id res chain seq x y z
N ASN A 1 -0.34 -4.15 24.66
CA ASN A 1 -0.94 -5.22 25.49
C ASN A 1 -1.37 -4.63 26.82
N VAL A 2 -2.61 -4.90 27.25
CA VAL A 2 -3.13 -4.51 28.57
C VAL A 2 -3.55 -5.80 29.27
N ASN A 3 -3.10 -6.01 30.52
CA ASN A 3 -3.38 -7.21 31.31
C ASN A 3 -2.89 -8.55 30.70
N ILE A 4 -1.92 -8.51 29.79
CA ILE A 4 -1.25 -9.68 29.21
C ILE A 4 0.24 -9.39 29.01
N GLY A 5 1.08 -10.43 29.08
CA GLY A 5 2.53 -10.31 28.92
C GLY A 5 2.98 -9.76 27.57
N THR A 6 4.28 -9.47 27.46
CA THR A 6 4.90 -8.95 26.23
C THR A 6 4.84 -9.92 25.05
N SER A 7 4.71 -11.23 25.31
CA SER A 7 4.52 -12.28 24.30
C SER A 7 3.08 -12.44 23.81
N GLY A 8 2.14 -11.60 24.24
CA GLY A 8 0.75 -11.63 23.74
C GLY A 8 0.68 -11.17 22.29
N ALA A 9 0.76 -12.12 21.35
CA ALA A 9 0.62 -11.92 19.92
C ALA A 9 -0.12 -13.12 19.31
N GLU A 10 -0.80 -12.90 18.19
CA GLU A 10 -1.56 -13.93 17.49
C GLU A 10 -1.47 -13.76 15.97
N ILE A 11 -1.73 -14.83 15.23
CA ILE A 11 -1.60 -14.89 13.75
C ILE A 11 -2.43 -13.81 13.04
N GLY A 12 -3.57 -13.39 13.62
CA GLY A 12 -4.42 -12.35 13.04
C GLY A 12 -3.83 -10.94 13.05
N GLY A 13 -2.85 -10.67 13.92
CA GLY A 13 -2.23 -9.36 14.08
C GLY A 13 -0.95 -9.19 13.25
N ALA A 14 -0.64 -7.96 12.86
CA ALA A 14 0.69 -7.64 12.32
C ALA A 14 1.72 -7.75 13.43
N PHE A 15 2.71 -8.63 13.26
CA PHE A 15 3.79 -8.85 14.23
C PHE A 15 5.06 -8.10 13.82
N GLY A 16 5.63 -7.30 14.72
CA GLY A 16 6.89 -6.59 14.49
C GLY A 16 7.07 -5.43 15.47
N GLY A 17 8.20 -4.75 15.38
CA GLY A 17 8.58 -3.70 16.34
C GLY A 17 9.19 -2.48 15.69
N GLU A 18 9.35 -1.42 16.47
CA GLU A 18 9.87 -0.12 16.05
C GLU A 18 11.30 0.13 16.55
N LYS A 19 11.91 1.25 16.14
CA LYS A 19 13.28 1.67 16.54
C LYS A 19 14.34 0.66 16.06
N GLU A 20 15.25 0.23 16.94
CA GLU A 20 16.29 -0.75 16.66
C GLU A 20 15.73 -2.13 16.25
N THR A 21 14.44 -2.38 16.46
CA THR A 21 13.78 -3.60 15.96
C THR A 21 13.53 -3.57 14.44
N GLY A 22 13.62 -2.42 13.78
CA GLY A 22 13.71 -2.33 12.32
C GLY A 22 12.40 -2.08 11.55
N GLY A 23 11.26 -1.86 12.24
CA GLY A 23 10.03 -1.32 11.63
C GLY A 23 9.20 -2.28 10.77
N GLY A 24 9.71 -3.48 10.49
CA GLY A 24 9.00 -4.50 9.70
C GLY A 24 7.71 -5.01 10.37
N ARG A 25 6.85 -5.64 9.58
CA ARG A 25 5.63 -6.32 10.04
C ARG A 25 5.38 -7.62 9.26
N GLU A 26 4.98 -8.67 9.97
CA GLU A 26 4.77 -10.03 9.46
C GLU A 26 3.44 -10.63 9.94
N SER A 27 3.07 -11.79 9.37
CA SER A 27 1.89 -12.60 9.72
C SER A 27 0.54 -11.98 9.30
N GLY A 28 -0.17 -11.32 10.21
CA GLY A 28 -1.56 -10.90 10.00
C GLY A 28 -1.73 -9.49 9.42
N SER A 29 -2.97 -9.00 9.46
CA SER A 29 -3.35 -7.69 8.90
C SER A 29 -2.96 -7.54 7.43
N ASP A 30 -2.46 -6.36 7.04
CA ASP A 30 -2.00 -6.08 5.68
C ASP A 30 -0.49 -6.28 5.47
N ALA A 31 0.16 -7.07 6.33
CA ALA A 31 1.60 -7.40 6.21
C ALA A 31 1.96 -8.07 4.88
N TRP A 32 1.01 -8.77 4.24
CA TRP A 32 1.19 -9.34 2.90
C TRP A 32 1.53 -8.28 1.84
N LYS A 33 1.14 -7.01 2.04
CA LYS A 33 1.45 -5.90 1.12
C LYS A 33 2.95 -5.65 1.01
N ALA A 34 3.75 -5.99 2.02
CA ALA A 34 5.22 -5.85 1.94
C ALA A 34 5.85 -6.80 0.92
N TYR A 35 5.18 -7.93 0.62
CA TYR A 35 5.65 -8.95 -0.32
C TYR A 35 5.05 -8.77 -1.73
N MET A 36 4.27 -7.71 -1.96
CA MET A 36 3.68 -7.39 -3.26
C MET A 36 4.01 -5.95 -3.66
N ARG A 37 4.05 -5.68 -4.96
CA ARG A 37 4.24 -4.32 -5.47
C ARG A 37 2.89 -3.66 -5.78
N ARG A 38 2.63 -2.50 -5.18
CA ARG A 38 1.48 -1.65 -5.53
C ARG A 38 1.69 -0.97 -6.88
N GLN A 39 0.65 -0.95 -7.71
CA GLN A 39 0.58 -0.16 -8.95
C GLN A 39 -0.68 0.72 -8.94
N THR A 40 -0.62 1.89 -9.58
CA THR A 40 -1.75 2.81 -9.73
C THR A 40 -1.99 3.00 -11.22
N ASN A 41 -3.14 2.55 -11.70
CA ASN A 41 -3.47 2.51 -13.13
C ASN A 41 -4.68 3.41 -13.39
N THR A 42 -4.55 4.33 -14.34
CA THR A 42 -5.68 5.13 -14.85
C THR A 42 -5.93 4.72 -16.29
N ILE A 43 -7.14 4.24 -16.59
CA ILE A 43 -7.54 3.82 -17.93
C ILE A 43 -8.65 4.74 -18.42
N ASN A 44 -8.38 5.50 -19.48
CA ASN A 44 -9.36 6.34 -20.16
C ASN A 44 -9.96 5.56 -21.34
N TYR A 45 -11.26 5.25 -21.28
CA TYR A 45 -11.99 4.56 -22.35
C TYR A 45 -12.69 5.52 -23.35
N SER A 46 -12.57 6.84 -23.14
CA SER A 46 -13.14 7.82 -24.07
C SER A 46 -12.25 8.00 -25.31
N LYS A 47 -12.82 8.62 -26.34
CA LYS A 47 -12.05 9.07 -27.52
C LYS A 47 -11.40 10.43 -27.30
N GLU A 48 -11.55 11.00 -26.12
CA GLU A 48 -11.15 12.36 -25.80
C GLU A 48 -9.94 12.36 -24.89
N ILE A 49 -8.94 13.17 -25.24
CA ILE A 49 -7.81 13.49 -24.38
C ILE A 49 -7.80 15.01 -24.27
N PRO A 50 -7.76 15.59 -23.05
CA PRO A 50 -7.67 17.03 -22.90
C PRO A 50 -6.40 17.54 -23.58
N LEU A 51 -6.59 18.41 -24.58
CA LEU A 51 -5.48 19.01 -25.32
C LEU A 51 -4.75 20.02 -24.44
N ALA A 52 -3.42 19.96 -24.43
CA ALA A 52 -2.62 20.94 -23.72
C ALA A 52 -2.88 22.34 -24.29
N GLN A 53 -3.32 23.26 -23.42
CA GLN A 53 -3.54 24.68 -23.74
C GLN A 53 -4.53 24.94 -24.91
N GLY A 54 -5.39 23.97 -25.24
CA GLY A 54 -6.36 24.10 -26.33
C GLY A 54 -5.74 24.06 -27.75
N ILE A 55 -4.48 23.67 -27.89
CA ILE A 55 -3.81 23.52 -29.20
C ILE A 55 -4.44 22.35 -29.95
N LYS A 56 -5.03 22.62 -31.12
CA LYS A 56 -5.58 21.59 -32.03
C LYS A 56 -4.49 21.09 -32.97
N PHE A 57 -4.26 19.79 -32.97
CA PHE A 57 -3.41 19.12 -33.95
C PHE A 57 -4.30 18.69 -35.13
N ASP A 58 -4.55 19.61 -36.06
CA ASP A 58 -5.18 19.30 -37.35
C ASP A 58 -4.09 18.81 -38.33
N PHE A 59 -4.40 17.80 -39.15
CA PHE A 59 -3.55 17.34 -40.27
C PHE A 59 -4.08 17.89 -41.60
#